data_AF-A0A3D1IT42-F1
#
_entry.id   AF-A0A3D1IT42-F1
#
_cell.length_a   1.000
_cell.length_b   1.000
_cell.length_c   1.000
_cell.angle_alpha   90.00
_cell.angle_beta   90.00
_cell.angle_gamma   90.00
#
_symmetry.space_group_name_H-M   'P 1'
#
loop_
_entity.id
_entity.type
_entity.pdbx_description
1 polymer ?
#
loop_
_entity_poly.entity_id
_entity_poly.type
_entity_poly.pdbx_seq_one_letter_code
_entity_poly.pdbx_strand_id
1 'polypeptide(L)'
;MLCAGWLAAADLPDSLFLKASEIQRQGLSLEHAGKDEDALMKYLEARKIYTSLVTDHLHWSGNTSRVPSRLKSLDERLRPLCLLHQISPSSVLKDPWAERALTKTPVPPGGGGESHATGKLSLAEQIAELQRLQADGHKTVPQGFGTPKTPTPTPGLQSVLPPPLAPTPLNIGSGTTKVNPLTTPAPVGLNSVEEMARIQAERQKAEQDLQRERFAWQQKEREYQARLREALAARPKALEPGEMAKQMSANRQLRKDFEFLKVASKRGESELLQALDNLEDARRENEALLKQYRALQAENARLRRAISGGR
;
A
#
# COMPACT_ATOMS: atom_id res chain seq x y z
N MET A 1 34.58 52.83 -7.63
CA MET A 1 33.41 51.94 -7.82
C MET A 1 33.82 50.54 -7.37
N LEU A 2 33.46 50.16 -6.15
CA LEU A 2 33.68 48.82 -5.61
C LEU A 2 32.37 48.06 -5.77
N CYS A 3 32.38 47.01 -6.60
CA CYS A 3 31.28 46.07 -6.70
C CYS A 3 31.30 45.18 -5.44
N ALA A 4 30.41 45.49 -4.50
CA ALA A 4 30.04 44.59 -3.40
C ALA A 4 29.35 43.35 -4.01
N GLY A 5 30.14 42.33 -4.30
CA GLY A 5 29.63 41.02 -4.70
C GLY A 5 28.89 40.38 -3.54
N TRP A 6 27.60 40.14 -3.74
CA TRP A 6 26.73 39.40 -2.84
C TRP A 6 27.26 37.97 -2.66
N LEU A 7 28.09 37.76 -1.65
CA LEU A 7 28.27 36.44 -1.04
C LEU A 7 27.02 36.16 -0.22
N ALA A 8 25.97 35.66 -0.89
CA ALA A 8 24.93 34.92 -0.20
C ALA A 8 25.65 33.83 0.61
N ALA A 9 25.50 33.87 1.94
CA ALA A 9 26.05 32.86 2.82
C ALA A 9 25.46 31.52 2.39
N ALA A 10 26.21 30.76 1.59
CA ALA A 10 25.85 29.42 1.22
C ALA A 10 25.85 28.62 2.51
N ASP A 11 24.66 28.32 3.03
CA ASP A 11 24.49 27.47 4.20
C ASP A 11 25.29 26.19 3.97
N LEU A 12 26.22 25.88 4.87
CA LEU A 12 27.03 24.66 4.77
C LEU A 12 26.09 23.43 4.71
N PRO A 13 26.43 22.39 3.93
CA PRO A 13 25.60 21.18 3.84
C PRO A 13 25.33 20.54 5.21
N ASP A 14 26.25 20.68 6.16
CA ASP A 14 26.07 20.23 7.54
C ASP A 14 24.95 20.99 8.27
N SER A 15 24.83 22.31 8.07
CA SER A 15 23.78 23.11 8.71
C SER A 15 22.40 22.80 8.11
N LEU A 16 22.32 22.62 6.79
CA LEU A 16 21.10 22.18 6.11
C LEU A 16 20.66 20.79 6.58
N PHE A 17 21.61 19.86 6.78
CA PHE A 17 21.31 18.53 7.30
C PHE A 17 20.77 18.58 8.74
N LEU A 18 21.38 19.37 9.60
CA LEU A 18 20.91 19.58 10.97
C LEU A 18 19.52 20.23 10.99
N LYS A 19 19.28 21.22 10.13
CA LYS A 19 17.97 21.87 9.97
C LYS A 19 16.90 20.87 9.51
N ALA A 20 17.19 20.04 8.51
CA ALA A 20 16.27 18.99 8.06
C ALA A 20 15.97 17.97 9.19
N SER A 21 16.99 17.61 9.97
CA SER A 21 16.86 16.70 11.11
C SER A 21 16.01 17.28 12.24
N GLU A 22 16.14 18.58 12.51
CA GLU A 22 15.32 19.32 13.47
C GLU A 22 13.84 19.33 13.06
N ILE A 23 13.57 19.71 11.80
CA ILE A 23 12.21 19.75 11.24
C ILE A 23 11.57 18.35 11.27
N GLN A 24 12.34 17.31 10.93
CA GLN A 24 11.88 15.93 11.05
C GLN A 24 11.50 15.55 12.48
N ARG A 25 12.27 16.01 13.49
CA ARG A 25 11.96 15.77 14.90
C ARG A 25 10.70 16.52 15.35
N GLN A 26 10.48 17.72 14.84
CA GLN A 26 9.24 18.47 15.07
C GLN A 26 8.03 17.73 14.49
N GLY A 27 8.13 17.22 13.25
CA GLY A 27 7.10 16.37 12.64
C GLY A 27 6.79 15.14 13.49
N LEU A 28 7.82 14.48 14.02
CA LEU A 28 7.64 13.35 14.93
C LEU A 28 6.90 13.72 16.22
N SER A 29 7.23 14.87 16.82
CA SER A 29 6.52 15.34 18.01
C SER A 29 5.05 15.65 17.73
N LEU A 30 4.74 16.18 16.55
CA LEU A 30 3.36 16.50 16.13
C LEU A 30 2.55 15.24 15.84
N GLU A 31 3.17 14.23 15.22
CA GLU A 31 2.58 12.91 14.99
C GLU A 31 2.17 12.25 16.32
N HIS A 32 3.06 12.29 17.34
CA HIS A 32 2.73 11.78 18.67
C HIS A 32 1.62 12.57 19.39
N ALA A 33 1.43 13.84 19.02
CA ALA A 33 0.35 14.68 19.52
C ALA A 33 -0.98 14.49 18.77
N GLY A 34 -1.03 13.63 17.76
CA GLY A 34 -2.21 13.38 16.92
C GLY A 34 -2.51 14.52 15.92
N LYS A 35 -1.53 15.38 15.63
CA LYS A 35 -1.64 16.46 14.65
C LYS A 35 -1.06 16.03 13.31
N ASP A 36 -1.75 15.09 12.66
CA ASP A 36 -1.25 14.38 11.48
C ASP A 36 -0.99 15.30 10.28
N GLU A 37 -1.81 16.33 10.09
CA GLU A 37 -1.66 17.31 9.00
C GLU A 37 -0.42 18.20 9.18
N ASP A 38 -0.22 18.74 10.39
CA ASP A 38 0.97 19.54 10.72
C ASP A 38 2.24 18.68 10.63
N ALA A 39 2.17 17.43 11.08
CA ALA A 39 3.26 16.46 10.98
C ALA A 39 3.62 16.17 9.52
N LEU A 40 2.62 15.93 8.67
CA LEU A 40 2.78 15.73 7.24
C LEU A 40 3.52 16.92 6.59
N MET A 41 3.08 18.16 6.87
CA MET A 41 3.72 19.36 6.34
C MET A 41 5.20 19.47 6.76
N LYS A 42 5.51 19.17 8.02
CA LYS A 42 6.90 19.17 8.51
C LYS A 42 7.76 18.09 7.86
N TYR A 43 7.22 16.90 7.67
CA TYR A 43 7.95 15.84 6.97
C TYR A 43 8.21 16.19 5.51
N LEU A 44 7.26 16.81 4.80
CA LEU A 44 7.47 17.28 3.43
C LEU A 44 8.52 18.40 3.34
N GLU A 45 8.53 19.31 4.31
CA GLU A 45 9.55 20.35 4.43
C GLU A 45 10.96 19.75 4.62
N ALA A 46 11.10 18.80 5.55
CA ALA A 46 12.36 18.09 5.77
C ALA A 46 12.81 17.30 4.52
N ARG A 47 11.88 16.63 3.83
CA ARG A 47 12.15 15.89 2.59
C ARG A 47 12.71 16.79 1.50
N LYS A 48 12.15 17.99 1.35
CA LYS A 48 12.60 18.99 0.37
C LYS A 48 14.07 19.37 0.62
N ILE A 49 14.46 19.60 1.87
CA ILE A 49 15.84 19.96 2.24
C ILE A 49 16.80 18.78 2.04
N TYR A 50 16.40 17.56 2.40
CA TYR A 50 17.22 16.39 2.11
C TYR A 50 17.39 16.16 0.61
N THR A 51 16.36 16.42 -0.18
CA THR A 51 16.42 16.31 -1.64
C THR A 51 17.37 17.35 -2.24
N SER A 52 17.33 18.60 -1.76
CA SER A 52 18.28 19.64 -2.21
C SER A 52 19.72 19.30 -1.80
N LEU A 53 19.94 18.70 -0.63
CA LEU A 53 21.26 18.19 -0.25
C LEU A 53 21.78 17.12 -1.23
N VAL A 54 20.89 16.25 -1.71
CA VAL A 54 21.26 15.22 -2.68
C VAL A 54 21.64 15.83 -4.03
N THR A 55 20.88 16.82 -4.50
CA THR A 55 21.08 17.46 -5.82
C THR A 55 22.25 18.44 -5.83
N ASP A 56 22.34 19.31 -4.82
CA ASP A 56 23.19 20.49 -4.83
C ASP A 56 24.57 20.20 -4.21
N HIS A 57 24.66 19.23 -3.29
CA HIS A 57 25.87 18.88 -2.56
C HIS A 57 26.29 17.42 -2.79
N LEU A 58 26.53 17.08 -4.06
CA LEU A 58 26.83 15.71 -4.47
C LEU A 58 28.08 15.12 -3.79
N HIS A 59 29.10 15.96 -3.62
CA HIS A 59 30.42 15.58 -3.11
C HIS A 59 30.51 15.58 -1.58
N TRP A 60 29.43 15.97 -0.88
CA TRP A 60 29.41 15.98 0.57
C TRP A 60 29.36 14.54 1.12
N SER A 61 30.25 14.22 2.06
CA SER A 61 30.43 12.85 2.59
C SER A 61 29.14 12.25 3.18
N GLY A 62 28.27 13.10 3.74
CA GLY A 62 26.97 12.69 4.27
C GLY A 62 25.96 12.20 3.22
N ASN A 63 26.13 12.59 1.96
CA ASN A 63 25.22 12.22 0.87
C ASN A 63 25.34 10.74 0.47
N THR A 64 26.46 10.08 0.79
CA THR A 64 26.71 8.69 0.41
C THR A 64 25.94 7.68 1.28
N SER A 65 25.65 8.02 2.53
CA SER A 65 25.05 7.07 3.49
C SER A 65 23.98 7.69 4.41
N ARG A 66 24.24 8.88 4.95
CA ARG A 66 23.36 9.52 5.95
C ARG A 66 22.06 10.03 5.33
N VAL A 67 22.14 10.79 4.25
CA VAL A 67 20.96 11.38 3.60
C VAL A 67 20.04 10.32 2.97
N PRO A 68 20.53 9.31 2.22
CA PRO A 68 19.68 8.26 1.68
C PRO A 68 18.94 7.47 2.77
N SER A 69 19.63 7.13 3.86
CA SER A 69 19.00 6.43 4.98
C SER A 69 17.92 7.28 5.65
N ARG A 70 18.13 8.59 5.79
CA ARG A 70 17.14 9.52 6.35
C ARG A 70 15.94 9.70 5.44
N LEU A 71 16.17 9.88 4.13
CA LEU A 71 15.10 9.97 3.13
C LEU A 71 14.26 8.71 3.10
N LYS A 72 14.87 7.52 3.10
CA LYS A 72 14.13 6.25 3.15
C LYS A 72 13.24 6.14 4.39
N SER A 73 13.80 6.42 5.56
CA SER A 73 13.04 6.39 6.83
C SER A 73 11.90 7.42 6.84
N LEU A 74 12.12 8.59 6.25
CA LEU A 74 11.13 9.65 6.15
C LEU A 74 10.02 9.29 5.14
N ASP A 75 10.36 8.69 4.00
CA ASP A 75 9.42 8.22 2.99
C ASP A 75 8.54 7.06 3.53
N GLU A 76 9.10 6.16 4.35
CA GLU A 76 8.35 5.10 5.03
C GLU A 76 7.28 5.67 5.99
N ARG A 77 7.57 6.78 6.67
CA ARG A 77 6.62 7.49 7.55
C ARG A 77 5.61 8.35 6.79
N LEU A 78 6.03 8.97 5.69
CA LEU A 78 5.14 9.79 4.87
C LEU A 78 4.06 8.97 4.16
N ARG A 79 4.36 7.73 3.73
CA ARG A 79 3.39 6.87 3.02
C ARG A 79 2.03 6.74 3.73
N PRO A 80 1.95 6.31 5.01
CA PRO A 80 0.67 6.19 5.69
C PRO A 80 -0.03 7.55 5.88
N LEU A 81 0.72 8.62 6.16
CA LEU A 81 0.16 9.97 6.29
C LEU A 81 -0.42 10.49 4.97
N CYS A 82 0.28 10.30 3.85
CA CYS A 82 -0.25 10.67 2.53
C CYS A 82 -1.55 9.90 2.22
N LEU A 83 -1.60 8.60 2.51
CA LEU A 83 -2.81 7.80 2.30
C LEU A 83 -3.98 8.27 3.17
N LEU A 84 -3.72 8.63 4.42
CA LEU A 84 -4.72 9.19 5.33
C LEU A 84 -5.36 10.47 4.77
N HIS A 85 -4.55 11.32 4.15
CA HIS A 85 -4.99 12.56 3.51
C HIS A 85 -5.41 12.41 2.03
N GLN A 86 -5.55 11.17 1.53
CA GLN A 86 -5.92 10.87 0.13
C GLN A 86 -4.94 11.44 -0.92
N ILE A 87 -3.70 11.69 -0.54
CA ILE A 87 -2.62 12.11 -1.43
C ILE A 87 -1.91 10.86 -1.94
N SER A 88 -1.77 10.72 -3.26
CA SER A 88 -1.02 9.60 -3.83
C SER A 88 0.45 9.66 -3.39
N PRO A 89 1.00 8.65 -2.68
CA PRO A 89 2.40 8.69 -2.25
C PRO A 89 3.38 8.80 -3.42
N SER A 90 3.04 8.23 -4.57
CA SER A 90 3.88 8.22 -5.77
C SER A 90 4.05 9.59 -6.43
N SER A 91 3.11 10.53 -6.23
CA SER A 91 3.25 11.88 -6.79
C SER A 91 4.23 12.74 -5.98
N VAL A 92 4.37 12.43 -4.68
CA VAL A 92 5.17 13.22 -3.72
C VAL A 92 6.53 12.57 -3.43
N LEU A 93 6.59 11.25 -3.34
CA LEU A 93 7.78 10.48 -2.96
C LEU A 93 8.59 10.05 -4.19
N LYS A 94 8.98 11.00 -5.04
CA LYS A 94 9.88 10.73 -6.18
C LYS A 94 11.28 10.42 -5.68
N ASP A 95 11.89 9.37 -6.21
CA ASP A 95 13.27 9.00 -5.89
C ASP A 95 14.23 10.02 -6.54
N PRO A 96 14.98 10.82 -5.75
CA PRO A 96 15.88 11.82 -6.30
C PRO A 96 17.11 11.22 -6.99
N TRP A 97 17.36 9.91 -6.83
CA TRP A 97 18.41 9.20 -7.57
C TRP A 97 17.92 8.59 -8.88
N ALA A 98 16.62 8.37 -9.06
CA ALA A 98 16.08 7.79 -10.29
C ALA A 98 16.34 8.68 -11.51
N GLU A 99 16.34 10.00 -11.34
CA GLU A 99 16.68 10.97 -12.40
C GLU A 99 18.16 10.87 -12.85
N ARG A 100 19.04 10.25 -12.06
CA ARG A 100 20.46 10.01 -12.43
C ARG A 100 20.68 8.74 -13.24
N ALA A 101 19.83 7.73 -13.10
CA ALA A 101 20.01 6.47 -13.81
C ALA A 101 19.84 6.63 -15.33
N LEU A 102 19.16 7.69 -15.77
CA LEU A 102 18.95 8.00 -17.19
C LEU A 102 20.08 8.78 -17.86
N THR A 103 21.09 9.28 -17.13
CA THR A 103 22.18 10.09 -17.73
C THR A 103 23.51 9.34 -17.91
N LYS A 104 23.56 8.05 -17.59
CA LYS A 104 24.74 7.20 -17.85
C LYS A 104 24.46 6.19 -18.97
N THR A 105 24.48 6.67 -20.22
CA THR A 105 24.73 5.81 -21.38
C THR A 105 26.20 5.35 -21.37
N PRO A 106 26.49 4.04 -21.45
CA PRO A 106 27.84 3.56 -21.73
C PRO A 106 28.16 3.86 -23.20
N VAL A 107 29.34 4.41 -23.47
CA VAL A 107 29.90 4.51 -24.83
C VAL A 107 30.47 3.14 -25.21
N PRO A 108 29.95 2.44 -26.23
CA PRO A 108 30.71 1.42 -26.93
C PRO A 108 31.53 2.07 -28.06
N PRO A 109 32.77 1.59 -28.32
CA PRO A 109 33.56 2.02 -29.46
C PRO A 109 33.04 1.36 -30.75
N GLY A 110 33.20 2.11 -31.84
CA GLY A 110 32.90 1.82 -33.25
C GLY A 110 32.63 0.38 -33.70
N GLY A 111 31.61 0.25 -34.56
CA GLY A 111 31.42 -0.91 -35.45
C GLY A 111 30.10 -0.78 -36.21
N GLY A 112 30.18 -0.36 -37.47
CA GLY A 112 29.04 0.00 -38.31
C GLY A 112 28.08 -1.14 -38.65
N GLY A 113 26.88 -0.75 -39.09
CA GLY A 113 25.85 -1.63 -39.64
C GLY A 113 24.58 -0.83 -39.92
N GLU A 114 24.38 -0.45 -41.18
CA GLU A 114 23.23 0.26 -41.69
C GLU A 114 21.92 -0.54 -41.53
N SER A 115 20.82 0.16 -41.24
CA SER A 115 19.61 0.24 -42.08
C SER A 115 18.31 0.34 -41.28
N HIS A 116 17.38 1.06 -41.91
CA HIS A 116 15.97 1.26 -41.58
C HIS A 116 15.61 2.33 -40.55
N ALA A 117 15.46 3.54 -41.10
CA ALA A 117 14.65 4.63 -40.60
C ALA A 117 13.25 4.14 -40.18
N THR A 118 12.97 4.23 -38.88
CA THR A 118 11.62 4.51 -38.38
C THR A 118 11.77 5.70 -37.45
N GLY A 119 11.40 6.88 -37.93
CA GLY A 119 11.44 8.12 -37.19
C GLY A 119 10.55 8.02 -35.96
N LYS A 120 11.15 7.70 -34.81
CA LYS A 120 10.49 7.87 -33.51
C LYS A 120 10.51 9.36 -33.22
N LEU A 121 9.37 10.01 -33.43
CA LEU A 121 9.11 11.37 -32.95
C LEU A 121 9.53 11.45 -31.47
N SER A 122 10.29 12.49 -31.14
CA SER A 122 10.68 12.80 -29.77
C SER A 122 9.45 12.92 -28.88
N LEU A 123 9.56 12.58 -27.59
CA LEU A 123 8.45 12.72 -26.63
C LEU A 123 7.88 14.15 -26.62
N ALA A 124 8.73 15.16 -26.85
CA ALA A 124 8.30 16.55 -26.99
C ALA A 124 7.46 16.78 -28.25
N GLU A 125 7.80 16.13 -29.36
CA GLU A 125 7.02 16.20 -30.61
C GLU A 125 5.71 15.42 -30.50
N GLN A 126 5.70 14.27 -29.81
CA GLN A 126 4.47 13.53 -29.54
C GLN A 126 3.50 14.32 -28.65
N ILE A 127 4.01 15.06 -27.67
CA ILE A 127 3.19 15.94 -26.81
C ILE A 127 2.66 17.12 -27.64
N ALA A 128 3.48 17.73 -28.50
CA ALA A 128 3.05 18.82 -29.37
C ALA A 128 1.99 18.37 -30.38
N GLU A 129 2.10 17.15 -30.91
CA GLU A 129 1.16 16.58 -31.86
C GLU A 129 -0.17 16.15 -31.20
N LEU A 130 -0.12 15.64 -29.95
CA LEU A 130 -1.32 15.40 -29.13
C LEU A 130 -2.07 16.69 -28.79
N GLN A 131 -1.34 17.78 -28.51
CA GLN A 131 -1.96 19.09 -28.25
C GLN A 131 -2.58 19.70 -29.51
N ARG A 132 -1.97 19.51 -30.70
CA ARG A 132 -2.58 19.90 -31.99
C ARG A 132 -3.86 19.10 -32.29
N LEU A 133 -3.84 17.79 -32.09
CA LEU A 133 -5.02 16.94 -32.34
C LEU A 133 -6.19 17.25 -31.39
N GLN A 134 -5.92 17.68 -30.16
CA GLN A 134 -6.94 18.17 -29.24
C GLN A 134 -7.54 19.52 -29.66
N ALA A 135 -6.74 20.41 -30.26
CA ALA A 135 -7.23 21.69 -30.77
C ALA A 135 -8.16 21.52 -31.99
N ASP A 136 -7.94 20.49 -32.80
CA ASP A 136 -8.75 20.17 -33.99
C ASP A 136 -9.97 19.27 -33.69
N GLY A 137 -10.25 18.96 -32.41
CA GLY A 137 -11.50 18.31 -31.98
C GLY A 137 -11.63 16.81 -32.28
N HIS A 138 -10.58 16.13 -32.73
CA HIS A 138 -10.60 14.69 -32.96
C HIS A 138 -10.35 13.89 -31.66
N LYS A 139 -11.26 12.94 -31.33
CA LYS A 139 -11.25 12.17 -30.06
C LYS A 139 -10.71 10.74 -30.13
N THR A 140 -10.00 10.34 -31.18
CA THR A 140 -9.47 8.97 -31.29
C THR A 140 -7.95 8.96 -31.50
N VAL A 141 -7.25 8.26 -30.61
CA VAL A 141 -5.78 8.10 -30.60
C VAL A 141 -5.35 7.08 -31.66
N PRO A 142 -4.28 7.32 -32.43
CA PRO A 142 -3.80 6.37 -33.44
C PRO A 142 -3.30 5.05 -32.84
N GLN A 143 -3.52 3.98 -33.60
CA GLN A 143 -3.24 2.59 -33.25
C GLN A 143 -1.72 2.32 -33.24
N GLY A 144 -1.04 2.64 -32.13
CA GLY A 144 0.40 2.41 -32.00
C GLY A 144 1.01 2.55 -30.60
N PHE A 145 0.22 2.84 -29.56
CA PHE A 145 0.71 2.93 -28.18
C PHE A 145 0.58 1.59 -27.45
N GLY A 146 1.69 1.13 -26.87
CA GLY A 146 1.91 -0.23 -26.37
C GLY A 146 1.00 -0.70 -25.24
N THR A 147 0.70 -1.99 -25.28
CA THR A 147 -0.02 -2.74 -24.24
C THR A 147 0.96 -3.36 -23.24
N PRO A 148 0.82 -3.14 -21.92
CA PRO A 148 1.23 -4.13 -20.93
C PRO A 148 0.17 -5.24 -20.87
N LYS A 149 0.63 -6.50 -20.80
CA LYS A 149 -0.21 -7.69 -20.70
C LYS A 149 -1.11 -7.63 -19.45
N THR A 150 -2.41 -7.46 -19.68
CA THR A 150 -3.48 -7.81 -18.74
C THR A 150 -4.15 -9.09 -19.26
N PRO A 151 -4.45 -10.08 -18.40
CA PRO A 151 -5.23 -11.24 -18.85
C PRO A 151 -6.66 -10.84 -19.22
N THR A 152 -7.05 -11.32 -20.38
CA THR A 152 -8.29 -11.10 -21.13
C THR A 152 -9.57 -11.35 -20.31
N PRO A 153 -10.57 -10.46 -20.36
CA PRO A 153 -11.95 -10.78 -20.03
C PRO A 153 -12.65 -11.35 -21.28
N THR A 154 -13.51 -12.35 -21.11
CA THR A 154 -14.42 -12.82 -22.17
C THR A 154 -15.86 -12.81 -21.62
N PRO A 155 -16.86 -12.41 -22.43
CA PRO A 155 -18.01 -11.65 -21.95
C PRO A 155 -19.31 -12.46 -21.91
N GLY A 156 -20.29 -11.90 -21.20
CA GLY A 156 -21.71 -12.15 -21.47
C GLY A 156 -22.39 -13.09 -20.49
N LEU A 157 -23.15 -12.51 -19.57
CA LEU A 157 -24.60 -12.72 -19.48
C LEU A 157 -25.15 -11.67 -18.50
N GLN A 158 -25.87 -10.70 -19.04
CA GLN A 158 -26.76 -9.85 -18.26
C GLN A 158 -27.83 -10.76 -17.66
N SER A 159 -27.85 -10.87 -16.33
CA SER A 159 -28.99 -11.45 -15.60
C SER A 159 -29.60 -10.36 -14.75
N VAL A 160 -30.66 -9.78 -15.30
CA VAL A 160 -31.65 -8.99 -14.57
C VAL A 160 -32.13 -9.83 -13.39
N LEU A 161 -31.96 -9.34 -12.16
CA LEU A 161 -32.69 -9.83 -10.99
C LEU A 161 -34.18 -9.49 -11.14
N PRO A 162 -35.11 -10.43 -10.97
CA PRO A 162 -36.42 -10.11 -10.44
C PRO A 162 -36.41 -10.31 -8.90
N PRO A 163 -37.17 -9.49 -8.14
CA PRO A 163 -37.34 -9.66 -6.70
C PRO A 163 -38.18 -10.91 -6.37
N PRO A 164 -38.10 -11.43 -5.13
CA PRO A 164 -38.81 -12.64 -4.72
C PRO A 164 -40.32 -12.36 -4.56
N LEU A 165 -41.14 -13.09 -5.30
CA LEU A 165 -42.59 -13.12 -5.10
C LEU A 165 -42.92 -13.89 -3.82
N ALA A 166 -43.51 -13.17 -2.87
CA ALA A 166 -44.20 -13.72 -1.71
C ALA A 166 -45.42 -14.56 -2.15
N PRO A 167 -45.85 -15.56 -1.36
CA PRO A 167 -47.05 -16.34 -1.65
C PRO A 167 -48.32 -15.50 -1.42
N THR A 168 -49.03 -15.16 -2.50
CA THR A 168 -50.38 -14.60 -2.41
C THR A 168 -51.39 -15.69 -2.00
N PRO A 169 -52.29 -15.43 -1.04
CA PRO A 169 -53.32 -16.38 -0.64
C PRO A 169 -54.43 -16.51 -1.69
N LEU A 170 -54.95 -17.74 -1.82
CA LEU A 170 -56.17 -18.09 -2.55
C LEU A 170 -57.35 -17.23 -2.06
N ASN A 171 -57.79 -16.29 -2.89
CA ASN A 171 -59.02 -15.53 -2.69
C ASN A 171 -60.17 -16.23 -3.42
N ILE A 172 -61.05 -16.86 -2.65
CA ILE A 172 -62.32 -17.44 -3.12
C ILE A 172 -63.31 -16.27 -3.27
N GLY A 173 -63.31 -15.66 -4.46
CA GLY A 173 -64.25 -14.60 -4.82
C GLY A 173 -65.43 -15.16 -5.61
N SER A 174 -66.57 -15.32 -4.94
CA SER A 174 -67.89 -15.53 -5.55
C SER A 174 -68.26 -14.32 -6.42
N GLY A 175 -68.24 -14.50 -7.74
CA GLY A 175 -68.69 -13.51 -8.72
C GLY A 175 -69.76 -14.11 -9.61
N THR A 176 -71.01 -13.70 -9.37
CA THR A 176 -72.15 -13.95 -10.25
C THR A 176 -72.00 -13.12 -11.53
N THR A 177 -72.02 -13.74 -12.71
CA THR A 177 -72.26 -13.01 -13.95
C THR A 177 -73.08 -13.85 -14.92
N LYS A 178 -74.27 -13.33 -15.18
CA LYS A 178 -75.28 -13.76 -16.16
C LYS A 178 -74.73 -13.49 -17.56
N VAL A 179 -74.62 -14.50 -18.41
CA VAL A 179 -74.55 -14.31 -19.88
C VAL A 179 -75.45 -15.36 -20.55
N ASN A 180 -76.24 -14.88 -21.48
CA ASN A 180 -77.32 -15.56 -22.20
C ASN A 180 -76.81 -16.57 -23.26
N PRO A 181 -77.70 -17.43 -23.79
CA PRO A 181 -77.34 -18.67 -24.47
C PRO A 181 -77.07 -18.44 -25.96
N LEU A 182 -75.98 -19.03 -26.47
CA LEU A 182 -75.78 -19.19 -27.91
C LEU A 182 -75.06 -20.51 -28.19
N THR A 183 -75.88 -21.50 -28.52
CA THR A 183 -75.70 -22.48 -29.60
C THR A 183 -74.27 -22.93 -29.91
N THR A 184 -73.88 -24.08 -29.35
CA THR A 184 -72.85 -24.96 -29.90
C THR A 184 -73.39 -26.39 -29.98
N PRO A 185 -73.19 -27.10 -31.10
CA PRO A 185 -73.80 -28.39 -31.36
C PRO A 185 -73.24 -29.46 -30.41
N ALA A 186 -74.12 -30.39 -30.03
CA ALA A 186 -73.84 -31.50 -29.13
C ALA A 186 -72.54 -32.25 -29.48
N PRO A 187 -71.70 -32.62 -28.50
CA PRO A 187 -70.66 -33.60 -28.73
C PRO A 187 -71.36 -34.93 -29.00
N VAL A 188 -71.09 -35.47 -30.18
CA VAL A 188 -71.41 -36.85 -30.57
C VAL A 188 -71.01 -37.77 -29.41
N GLY A 189 -71.97 -38.50 -28.86
CA GLY A 189 -71.77 -39.41 -27.73
C GLY A 189 -70.70 -40.44 -28.06
N LEU A 190 -69.52 -40.26 -27.48
CA LEU A 190 -68.51 -41.31 -27.39
C LEU A 190 -69.04 -42.38 -26.45
N ASN A 191 -68.79 -43.65 -26.78
CA ASN A 191 -69.20 -44.76 -25.92
C ASN A 191 -68.54 -44.60 -24.54
N SER A 192 -69.28 -44.83 -23.45
CA SER A 192 -68.80 -44.73 -22.05
C SER A 192 -67.45 -45.44 -21.80
N VAL A 193 -67.15 -46.46 -22.60
CA VAL A 193 -65.89 -47.22 -22.59
C VAL A 193 -64.70 -46.40 -23.10
N GLU A 194 -64.88 -45.59 -24.15
CA GLU A 194 -63.81 -44.73 -24.71
C GLU A 194 -63.46 -43.58 -23.77
N GLU A 195 -64.44 -43.06 -23.04
CA GLU A 195 -64.24 -42.00 -22.05
C GLU A 195 -63.43 -42.52 -20.84
N MET A 196 -63.77 -43.72 -20.34
CA MET A 196 -62.99 -44.42 -19.30
C MET A 196 -61.55 -44.71 -19.73
N ALA A 197 -61.33 -45.12 -20.98
CA ALA A 197 -60.00 -45.38 -21.52
C ALA A 197 -59.15 -44.10 -21.60
N ARG A 198 -59.76 -42.95 -21.96
CA ARG A 198 -59.09 -41.65 -21.96
C ARG A 198 -58.70 -41.21 -20.56
N ILE A 199 -59.62 -41.34 -19.60
CA ILE A 199 -59.35 -41.00 -18.18
C ILE A 199 -58.21 -41.85 -17.61
N GLN A 200 -58.15 -43.15 -17.94
CA GLN A 200 -57.04 -44.01 -17.53
C GLN A 200 -55.70 -43.62 -18.18
N ALA A 201 -55.70 -43.31 -19.47
CA ALA A 201 -54.50 -42.87 -20.17
C ALA A 201 -53.98 -41.52 -19.62
N GLU A 202 -54.88 -40.58 -19.32
CA GLU A 202 -54.55 -39.30 -18.72
C GLU A 202 -53.99 -39.46 -17.30
N ARG A 203 -54.55 -40.36 -16.49
CA ARG A 203 -54.00 -40.69 -15.16
C ARG A 203 -52.59 -41.27 -15.23
N GLN A 204 -52.34 -42.22 -16.12
CA GLN A 204 -51.00 -42.79 -16.30
C GLN A 204 -49.99 -41.73 -16.75
N LYS A 205 -50.41 -40.83 -17.65
CA LYS A 205 -49.58 -39.71 -18.08
C LYS A 205 -49.27 -38.76 -16.93
N ALA A 206 -50.27 -38.39 -16.13
CA ALA A 206 -50.09 -37.54 -14.96
C ALA A 206 -49.16 -38.17 -13.92
N GLU A 207 -49.25 -39.48 -13.69
CA GLU A 207 -48.33 -40.21 -12.80
C GLU A 207 -46.88 -40.19 -13.32
N GLN A 208 -46.67 -40.36 -14.64
CA GLN A 208 -45.34 -40.25 -15.25
C GLN A 208 -44.77 -38.84 -15.14
N ASP A 209 -45.58 -37.82 -15.39
CA ASP A 209 -45.15 -36.42 -15.31
C ASP A 209 -44.78 -36.05 -13.85
N LEU A 210 -45.56 -36.51 -12.87
CA LEU A 210 -45.25 -36.33 -11.45
C LEU A 210 -43.93 -37.02 -11.05
N GLN A 211 -43.64 -38.20 -11.60
CA GLN A 211 -42.34 -38.86 -11.39
C GLN A 211 -41.17 -38.09 -12.01
N ARG A 212 -41.35 -37.54 -13.22
CA ARG A 212 -40.35 -36.70 -13.88
C ARG A 212 -40.09 -35.43 -13.09
N GLU A 213 -41.12 -34.78 -12.58
CA GLU A 213 -41.00 -33.59 -11.73
C GLU A 213 -40.26 -33.90 -10.44
N ARG A 214 -40.58 -35.01 -9.77
CA ARG A 214 -39.85 -35.47 -8.57
C ARG A 214 -38.37 -35.71 -8.85
N PHE A 215 -38.05 -36.36 -9.97
CA PHE A 215 -36.67 -36.59 -10.37
C PHE A 215 -35.95 -35.27 -10.69
N ALA A 216 -36.58 -34.37 -11.44
CA ALA A 216 -36.04 -33.06 -11.75
C ALA A 216 -35.80 -32.22 -10.50
N TRP A 217 -36.70 -32.29 -9.51
CA TRP A 217 -36.55 -31.61 -8.23
C TRP A 217 -35.37 -32.17 -7.43
N GLN A 218 -35.22 -33.50 -7.36
CA GLN A 218 -34.07 -34.13 -6.70
C GLN A 218 -32.73 -33.78 -7.37
N GLN A 219 -32.71 -33.67 -8.69
CA GLN A 219 -31.51 -33.23 -9.42
C GLN A 219 -31.16 -31.78 -9.08
N LYS A 220 -32.14 -30.88 -9.10
CA LYS A 220 -31.93 -29.48 -8.70
C LYS A 220 -31.39 -29.37 -7.27
N GLU A 221 -31.94 -30.13 -6.33
CA GLU A 221 -31.46 -30.15 -4.94
C GLU A 221 -29.99 -30.58 -4.86
N ARG A 222 -29.59 -31.62 -5.61
CA ARG A 222 -28.19 -32.06 -5.69
C ARG A 222 -27.29 -31.00 -6.30
N GLU A 223 -27.74 -30.31 -7.34
CA GLU A 223 -27.00 -29.21 -7.97
C GLU A 223 -26.82 -28.03 -7.01
N TYR A 224 -27.86 -27.64 -6.28
CA TYR A 224 -27.76 -26.59 -5.27
C TYR A 224 -26.77 -26.95 -4.17
N GLN A 225 -26.84 -28.19 -3.66
CA GLN A 225 -25.89 -28.67 -2.65
C GLN A 225 -24.46 -28.74 -3.19
N ALA A 226 -24.27 -29.15 -4.45
CA ALA A 226 -22.96 -29.16 -5.10
C ALA A 226 -22.39 -27.75 -5.24
N ARG A 227 -23.20 -26.79 -5.73
CA ARG A 227 -22.82 -25.38 -5.83
C ARG A 227 -22.50 -24.76 -4.47
N LEU A 228 -23.24 -25.12 -3.43
CA LEU A 228 -22.94 -24.66 -2.07
C LEU A 228 -21.58 -25.20 -1.59
N ARG A 229 -21.31 -26.49 -1.78
CA ARG A 229 -20.01 -27.08 -1.43
C ARG A 229 -18.87 -26.46 -2.21
N GLU A 230 -19.06 -26.24 -3.51
CA GLU A 230 -18.07 -25.60 -4.37
C GLU A 230 -17.82 -24.14 -3.96
N ALA A 231 -18.86 -23.36 -3.66
CA ALA A 231 -18.73 -22.00 -3.17
C ALA A 231 -18.00 -21.93 -1.82
N LEU A 232 -18.26 -22.88 -0.92
CA LEU A 232 -17.53 -23.00 0.34
C LEU A 232 -16.07 -23.43 0.14
N ALA A 233 -15.80 -24.33 -0.80
CA ALA A 233 -14.44 -24.79 -1.12
C ALA A 233 -13.61 -23.74 -1.88
N ALA A 234 -14.25 -22.89 -2.69
CA ALA A 234 -13.62 -21.78 -3.40
C ALA A 234 -13.27 -20.60 -2.49
N ARG A 235 -13.69 -20.64 -1.21
CA ARG A 235 -13.40 -19.59 -0.24
C ARG A 235 -11.89 -19.57 0.07
N PRO A 236 -11.24 -18.39 0.14
CA PRO A 236 -9.84 -18.31 0.48
C PRO A 236 -9.61 -18.88 1.88
N LYS A 237 -8.67 -19.82 2.04
CA LYS A 237 -8.36 -20.45 3.32
C LYS A 237 -8.05 -19.44 4.43
N ALA A 238 -7.42 -18.31 4.10
CA ALA A 238 -7.12 -17.22 5.02
C ALA A 238 -8.36 -16.58 5.70
N LEU A 239 -9.56 -16.78 5.17
CA LEU A 239 -10.83 -16.32 5.74
C LEU A 239 -11.54 -17.41 6.56
N GLU A 240 -10.94 -18.60 6.70
CA GLU A 240 -11.45 -19.64 7.58
C GLU A 240 -11.30 -19.23 9.05
N PRO A 241 -12.34 -19.38 9.89
CA PRO A 241 -12.31 -18.96 11.29
C PRO A 241 -11.13 -19.54 12.08
N GLY A 242 -10.72 -20.78 11.78
CA GLY A 242 -9.58 -21.43 12.42
C GLY A 242 -8.23 -20.83 12.03
N GLU A 243 -8.04 -20.45 10.76
CA GLU A 243 -6.82 -19.78 10.32
C GLU A 243 -6.76 -18.34 10.86
N MET A 244 -7.89 -17.63 10.85
CA MET A 244 -7.99 -16.30 11.44
C MET A 244 -7.69 -16.30 12.94
N ALA A 245 -8.17 -17.30 13.70
CA ALA A 245 -7.86 -17.45 15.11
C ALA A 245 -6.35 -17.64 15.37
N LYS A 246 -5.67 -18.45 14.54
CA LYS A 246 -4.22 -18.62 14.61
C LYS A 246 -3.49 -17.30 14.32
N GLN A 247 -3.90 -16.57 13.28
CA GLN A 247 -3.33 -15.28 12.94
C GLN A 247 -3.56 -14.22 14.02
N MET A 248 -4.76 -14.18 14.62
CA MET A 248 -5.05 -13.28 15.74
C MET A 248 -4.22 -13.61 16.98
N SER A 249 -4.03 -14.90 17.29
CA SER A 249 -3.16 -15.34 18.38
C SER A 249 -1.70 -14.94 18.14
N ALA A 250 -1.19 -15.19 16.93
CA ALA A 250 0.17 -14.78 16.54
C ALA A 250 0.35 -13.26 16.63
N ASN A 251 -0.61 -12.46 16.13
CA ASN A 251 -0.59 -11.01 16.25
C ASN A 251 -0.62 -10.55 17.71
N ARG A 252 -1.41 -11.21 18.56
CA ARG A 252 -1.44 -10.91 20.00
C ARG A 252 -0.10 -11.18 20.66
N GLN A 253 0.58 -12.25 20.26
CA GLN A 253 1.92 -12.56 20.78
C GLN A 253 2.95 -11.52 20.30
N LEU A 254 2.97 -11.19 19.01
CA LEU A 254 3.86 -10.17 18.45
C LEU A 254 3.72 -8.81 19.14
N ARG A 255 2.49 -8.42 19.52
CA ARG A 255 2.25 -7.19 20.28
C ARG A 255 2.88 -7.22 21.68
N LYS A 256 2.81 -8.37 22.36
CA LYS A 256 3.45 -8.55 23.68
C LYS A 256 4.97 -8.49 23.55
N ASP A 257 5.51 -9.18 22.55
CA ASP A 257 6.96 -9.22 22.32
C ASP A 257 7.47 -7.82 21.96
N PHE A 258 6.74 -7.07 21.14
CA PHE A 258 7.08 -5.69 20.79
C PHE A 258 7.14 -4.78 22.03
N GLU A 259 6.15 -4.84 22.92
CA GLU A 259 6.17 -4.06 24.16
C GLU A 259 7.32 -4.49 25.09
N PHE A 260 7.60 -5.80 25.19
CA PHE A 260 8.74 -6.29 25.95
C PHE A 260 10.07 -5.75 25.39
N LEU A 261 10.28 -5.85 24.08
CA LEU A 261 11.49 -5.33 23.43
C LEU A 261 11.64 -3.82 23.62
N LYS A 262 10.54 -3.07 23.57
CA LYS A 262 10.54 -1.62 23.79
C LYS A 262 10.98 -1.26 25.21
N VAL A 263 10.50 -1.98 26.22
CA VAL A 263 10.92 -1.79 27.62
C VAL A 263 12.39 -2.17 27.79
N ALA A 264 12.81 -3.31 27.22
CA ALA A 264 14.20 -3.77 27.27
C ALA A 264 15.17 -2.78 26.60
N SER A 265 14.80 -2.21 25.45
CA SER A 265 15.60 -1.19 24.75
C SER A 265 15.80 0.05 25.62
N LYS A 266 14.71 0.60 26.19
CA LYS A 266 14.79 1.77 27.08
C LYS A 266 15.65 1.50 28.32
N ARG A 267 15.55 0.30 28.87
CA ARG A 267 16.40 -0.12 29.99
C ARG A 267 17.88 -0.14 29.58
N GLY A 268 18.21 -0.76 28.44
CA GLY A 268 19.57 -0.79 27.91
C GLY A 268 20.13 0.61 27.61
N GLU A 269 19.30 1.52 27.09
CA GLU A 269 19.66 2.93 26.88
C GLU A 269 20.00 3.63 28.21
N SER A 270 19.18 3.43 29.25
CA SER A 270 19.44 4.00 30.58
C SER A 270 20.70 3.43 31.21
N GLU A 271 20.94 2.12 31.09
CA GLU A 271 22.16 1.45 31.60
C GLU A 271 23.41 1.97 30.88
N LEU A 272 23.33 2.22 29.57
CA LEU A 272 24.43 2.81 28.80
C LEU A 272 24.75 4.24 29.24
N LEU A 273 23.73 5.08 29.43
CA LEU A 273 23.92 6.46 29.91
C LEU A 273 24.58 6.47 31.29
N GLN A 274 24.10 5.62 32.21
CA GLN A 274 24.71 5.50 33.54
C GLN A 274 26.18 5.03 33.46
N ALA A 275 26.50 4.11 32.54
CA ALA A 275 27.88 3.67 32.34
C ALA A 275 28.78 4.79 31.78
N LEU A 276 28.24 5.68 30.94
CA LEU A 276 28.96 6.85 30.44
C LEU A 276 29.24 7.86 31.56
N ASP A 277 28.25 8.15 32.40
CA ASP A 277 28.42 9.05 33.56
C ASP A 277 29.51 8.51 34.50
N ASN A 278 29.45 7.22 34.84
CA ASN A 278 30.46 6.56 35.67
C ASN A 278 31.87 6.63 35.04
N LEU A 279 31.97 6.54 33.71
CA LEU A 279 33.25 6.63 33.00
C LEU A 279 33.80 8.07 33.02
N GLU A 280 32.92 9.08 32.90
CA GLU A 280 33.33 10.47 33.05
C GLU A 280 33.83 10.78 34.46
N ASP A 281 33.15 10.27 35.48
CA ASP A 281 33.58 10.44 36.87
C ASP A 281 34.92 9.74 37.14
N ALA A 282 35.08 8.49 36.69
CA ALA A 282 36.35 7.79 36.77
C ALA A 282 37.48 8.54 36.04
N ARG A 283 37.18 9.20 34.91
CA ARG A 283 38.14 10.03 34.20
C ARG A 283 38.53 11.27 35.00
N ARG A 284 37.57 11.98 35.61
CA ARG A 284 37.83 13.15 36.46
C ARG A 284 38.69 12.77 37.67
N GLU A 285 38.39 11.65 38.30
CA GLU A 285 39.18 11.09 39.41
C GLU A 285 40.62 10.77 38.98
N ASN A 286 40.79 10.11 37.83
CA ASN A 286 42.11 9.78 37.30
C ASN A 286 42.92 11.06 36.99
N GLU A 287 42.29 12.07 36.38
CA GLU A 287 42.93 13.37 36.15
C GLU A 287 43.32 14.08 37.46
N ALA A 288 42.51 13.97 38.51
CA ALA A 288 42.83 14.50 39.84
C ALA A 288 44.03 13.77 40.47
N LEU A 289 44.06 12.44 40.39
CA LEU A 289 45.18 11.62 40.88
C LEU A 289 46.48 11.95 40.14
N LEU A 290 46.43 12.14 38.82
CA LEU A 290 47.59 12.54 38.03
C LEU A 290 48.13 13.91 38.45
N LYS A 291 47.25 14.87 38.75
CA LYS A 291 47.65 16.18 39.28
C LYS A 291 48.34 16.05 40.64
N GLN A 292 47.76 15.25 41.56
CA GLN A 292 48.36 14.99 42.87
C GLN A 292 49.71 14.30 42.76
N TYR A 293 49.83 13.29 41.88
CA TYR A 293 51.08 12.59 41.63
C TYR A 293 52.18 13.53 41.13
N ARG A 294 51.86 14.42 40.18
CA ARG A 294 52.80 15.44 39.69
C ARG A 294 53.23 16.42 40.79
N ALA A 295 52.31 16.84 41.64
CA ALA A 295 52.62 17.71 42.78
C ALA A 295 53.59 17.03 43.76
N LEU A 296 53.32 15.77 44.12
CA LEU A 296 54.20 14.96 44.98
C LEU A 296 55.57 14.70 44.35
N GLN A 297 55.65 14.50 43.02
CA GLN A 297 56.93 14.40 42.33
C GLN A 297 57.73 15.72 42.41
N ALA A 298 57.07 16.85 42.21
CA ALA A 298 57.72 18.17 42.31
C ALA A 298 58.23 18.45 43.72
N GLU A 299 57.44 18.10 44.74
CA GLU A 299 57.83 18.21 46.15
C GLU A 299 59.02 17.29 46.48
N ASN A 300 58.98 16.02 46.08
CA ASN A 300 60.12 15.11 46.23
C ASN A 300 61.39 15.63 45.57
N ALA A 301 61.28 16.20 44.36
CA ALA A 301 62.41 16.81 43.68
C ALA A 301 62.96 18.03 44.45
N ARG A 302 62.07 18.86 45.01
CA ARG A 302 62.45 20.00 45.87
C ARG A 302 63.19 19.54 47.13
N LEU A 303 62.68 18.52 47.82
CA LEU A 303 63.31 17.95 49.01
C LEU A 303 64.69 17.37 48.69
N ARG A 304 64.84 16.64 47.59
CA ARG A 304 66.14 16.11 47.14
C ARG A 304 67.18 17.21 46.93
N ARG A 305 66.80 18.33 46.30
CA ARG A 305 67.70 19.49 46.11
C ARG A 305 68.11 20.14 47.42
N ALA A 306 67.16 20.29 48.36
CA ALA A 306 67.44 20.86 49.68
C ALA A 306 68.44 20.00 50.47
N ILE A 307 68.30 18.68 50.39
CA ILE A 307 69.22 17.74 51.04
C ILE A 307 70.61 17.76 50.35
N SER A 308 70.69 17.84 49.02
CA SER A 308 71.97 17.82 48.30
C SER A 308 72.75 19.13 48.38
N GLY A 309 72.08 20.28 48.54
CA GLY A 309 72.73 21.60 48.60
C GLY A 309 73.17 22.06 50.00
N GLY A 310 72.92 21.27 51.03
CA GLY A 310 73.26 21.56 52.43
C GLY A 310 74.56 20.92 52.93
N ARG A 311 75.44 20.45 52.04
CA ARG A 311 76.78 19.96 52.37
C ARG A 311 77.86 20.85 51.76
#